data_AF-A0A7Y2E1W8-F1
#
_entry.id   AF-A0A7Y2E1W8-F1
#
_cell.length_a   1.000
_cell.length_b   1.000
_cell.length_c   1.000
_cell.angle_alpha   90.00
_cell.angle_beta   90.00
_cell.angle_gamma   90.00
#
_symmetry.space_group_name_H-M   'P 1'
#
loop_
_entity.id
_entity.type
_entity.pdbx_description
1 polymer ?
#
loop_
_entity_poly.entity_id
_entity_poly.type
_entity_poly.pdbx_seq_one_letter_code
_entity_poly.pdbx_strand_id
1 'polypeptide(L)' 'SSNDVVHGFNIRKTNINLMAIPGSVNRFSHTFADQGLYEVICHEYCGVGHQNMLGQIIVE' A
#
# COMPACT_ATOMS: atom_id res chain seq x y z
N SER A 1 -4.54 8.33 1.94
CA SER A 1 -5.87 8.47 2.55
C SER A 1 -6.76 7.36 2.04
N SER A 2 -7.82 7.03 2.77
CA SER A 2 -8.91 6.19 2.29
C SER A 2 -10.17 7.04 2.08
N ASN A 3 -11.10 6.55 1.26
CA ASN A 3 -12.41 7.16 1.01
C ASN A 3 -13.54 6.49 1.81
N ASP A 4 -13.29 5.35 2.45
CA ASP A 4 -14.30 4.54 3.14
C ASP A 4 -13.85 4.14 4.56
N VAL A 5 -13.09 3.05 4.69
CA VAL A 5 -12.60 2.47 5.96
C VAL A 5 -11.07 2.52 6.01
N VAL A 6 -10.49 2.01 7.09
CA VAL A 6 -9.04 1.90 7.18
C VAL A 6 -8.54 0.78 6.26
N HIS A 7 -7.49 1.05 5.49
CA HIS A 7 -6.77 0.04 4.71
C HIS A 7 -5.29 0.03 5.06
N GLY A 8 -4.64 -1.10 4.84
CA GLY A 8 -3.19 -1.20 4.89
C GLY A 8 -2.59 -0.84 3.53
N PHE A 9 -1.42 -0.21 3.54
CA PHE A 9 -0.63 0.06 2.34
C PHE A 9 0.80 -0.41 2.61
N ASN A 10 1.07 -1.66 2.27
CA ASN A 10 2.39 -2.27 2.40
C ASN A 10 2.97 -2.57 1.02
N ILE A 11 4.24 -2.21 0.78
CA ILE A 11 4.93 -2.53 -0.47
C ILE A 11 5.99 -3.60 -0.17
N ARG A 12 5.83 -4.80 -0.73
CA ARG A 12 6.79 -5.89 -0.55
C ARG A 12 8.18 -5.49 -1.00
N LYS A 13 9.21 -6.10 -0.39
CA LYS A 13 10.64 -5.82 -0.66
C LYS A 13 11.08 -4.39 -0.33
N THR A 14 10.27 -3.63 0.39
CA THR A 14 10.61 -2.31 0.91
C THR A 14 10.29 -2.25 2.41
N ASN A 15 10.65 -1.14 3.05
CA ASN A 15 10.24 -0.83 4.43
C ASN A 15 8.96 0.03 4.48
N ILE A 16 8.25 0.19 3.36
CA ILE A 16 7.06 1.02 3.29
C ILE A 16 5.89 0.26 3.89
N ASN A 17 5.45 0.73 5.05
CA ASN A 17 4.29 0.20 5.74
C ASN A 17 3.45 1.35 6.29
N LEU A 18 2.32 1.63 5.66
CA LEU A 18 1.46 2.76 5.98
C LEU A 18 0.01 2.31 6.17
N MET A 19 -0.77 3.15 6.82
CA MET A 19 -2.22 2.99 6.96
C MET A 19 -2.92 4.05 6.12
N ALA A 20 -3.93 3.68 5.32
CA ALA A 20 -4.82 4.62 4.67
C ALA A 20 -6.04 4.86 5.57
N ILE A 21 -5.96 5.89 6.42
CA ILE A 21 -7.04 6.27 7.35
C ILE A 21 -7.94 7.32 6.67
N PRO A 22 -9.27 7.19 6.72
CA PRO A 22 -10.19 8.20 6.18
C PRO A 22 -9.94 9.60 6.76
N GLY A 23 -9.92 10.61 5.88
CA GLY A 23 -9.69 12.01 6.26
C GLY A 23 -8.25 12.37 6.64
N SER A 24 -7.31 11.42 6.62
CA SER A 24 -5.89 11.65 6.95
C SER A 24 -4.99 11.55 5.72
N VAL A 25 -4.07 12.51 5.61
CA VAL A 25 -3.03 12.52 4.57
C VAL A 25 -1.72 12.03 5.17
N ASN A 26 -1.31 10.83 4.77
CA ASN A 26 0.02 10.31 5.02
C ASN A 26 0.94 10.67 3.87
N ARG A 27 2.19 11.05 4.19
CA ARG A 27 3.24 11.37 3.23
C ARG A 27 4.46 10.51 3.52
N PHE A 28 5.00 9.88 2.49
CA PHE A 28 6.21 9.07 2.55
C PHE A 28 7.02 9.27 1.27
N SER A 29 8.34 9.09 1.35
CA SER A 29 9.25 9.14 0.21
C SER A 29 10.14 7.90 0.21
N HIS A 30 10.27 7.26 -0.95
CA HIS A 30 11.16 6.12 -1.17
C HIS A 30 11.91 6.31 -2.48
N THR A 31 13.15 5.82 -2.52
CA THR A 31 13.90 5.67 -3.77
C THR A 31 14.12 4.18 -3.99
N PHE A 32 13.60 3.65 -5.08
CA PHE A 32 13.81 2.26 -5.46
C PHE A 32 15.22 2.11 -6.05
N ALA A 33 15.99 1.15 -5.55
CA ALA A 33 17.36 0.91 -6.00
C ALA A 33 17.42 0.01 -7.25
N ASP A 34 16.44 -0.87 -7.39
CA ASP A 34 16.38 -1.88 -8.45
C ASP A 34 15.11 -1.68 -9.29
N GLN A 35 15.22 -1.99 -10.58
CA GLN A 35 14.05 -2.08 -11.47
C GLN A 35 13.25 -3.34 -11.17
N GLY A 36 11.95 -3.30 -11.46
CA GLY A 36 11.09 -4.48 -11.43
C GLY A 36 9.69 -4.21 -10.90
N LEU A 37 9.01 -5.31 -10.57
CA LEU A 37 7.64 -5.31 -10.06
C LEU A 37 7.63 -5.42 -8.53
N TYR A 38 6.99 -4.46 -7.88
CA TYR A 38 6.77 -4.42 -6.44
C TYR A 38 5.28 -4.58 -6.13
N GLU A 39 4.94 -5.59 -5.34
CA GLU A 39 3.54 -5.88 -4.99
C GLU A 39 3.11 -5.00 -3.80
N VAL A 40 1.93 -4.42 -3.92
CA VAL A 40 1.25 -3.68 -2.85
C VAL A 40 0.16 -4.56 -2.26
N ILE A 41 0.16 -4.71 -0.93
CA ILE A 41 -0.79 -5.55 -0.21
C ILE A 41 -1.56 -4.70 0.80
N CYS A 42 -2.89 -4.88 0.82
CA CYS A 42 -3.72 -4.45 1.94
C CYS A 42 -3.50 -5.41 3.12
N HIS A 43 -2.80 -4.95 4.15
CA HIS A 43 -2.45 -5.77 5.34
C HIS A 43 -3.33 -5.47 6.56
N GLU A 44 -4.35 -4.63 6.41
CA GLU A 44 -5.34 -4.32 7.44
C GLU A 44 -6.71 -4.82 6.97
N TYR A 45 -7.42 -5.59 7.79
CA TYR A 45 -8.72 -6.14 7.39
C TYR A 45 -9.72 -5.00 7.12
N CYS A 46 -10.13 -4.87 5.87
CA CYS A 46 -10.98 -3.77 5.39
C CYS A 46 -12.35 -4.22 4.87
N GLY A 47 -12.70 -5.51 5.01
CA GLY A 47 -14.00 -6.06 4.64
C GLY A 47 -13.97 -7.11 3.53
N VAL A 48 -15.12 -7.31 2.88
CA VAL A 48 -15.26 -8.31 1.81
C VAL A 48 -14.34 -7.94 0.64
N GLY A 49 -13.55 -8.92 0.20
CA GLY A 49 -12.55 -8.71 -0.86
C GLY A 49 -11.21 -8.20 -0.36
N HIS A 50 -11.02 -8.03 0.96
CA HIS A 50 -9.76 -7.62 1.57
C HIS A 50 -8.56 -8.42 1.02
N GLN A 51 -8.65 -9.75 0.97
CA GLN A 51 -7.57 -10.62 0.46
C GLN A 51 -7.29 -10.44 -1.04
N ASN A 52 -8.21 -9.85 -1.79
CA ASN A 52 -8.10 -9.59 -3.22
C ASN A 52 -7.65 -8.16 -3.52
N MET A 53 -7.50 -7.31 -2.50
CA MET A 53 -7.09 -5.92 -2.66
C MET A 53 -5.57 -5.82 -2.81
N LEU A 54 -5.12 -6.04 -4.05
CA LEU A 54 -3.72 -6.07 -4.44
C LEU A 54 -3.43 -4.94 -5.42
N GLY A 55 -2.22 -4.40 -5.36
CA GLY A 55 -1.71 -3.40 -6.29
C GLY A 55 -0.29 -3.73 -6.73
N GLN A 56 0.23 -3.00 -7.72
CA GLN A 56 1.58 -3.17 -8.22
C GLN A 56 2.21 -1.81 -8.52
N ILE A 57 3.51 -1.71 -8.27
CA ILE A 57 4.35 -0.60 -8.70
C ILE A 57 5.39 -1.17 -9.65
N ILE A 58 5.46 -0.58 -10.84
CA ILE A 58 6.45 -0.92 -11.87
C ILE A 58 7.54 0.14 -11.80
N VAL A 59 8.78 -0.30 -11.61
CA VAL A 59 9.98 0.55 -11.60
C VAL A 59 10.83 0.17 -12.81
N GLU A 60 11.11 1.17 -13.65
CA GLU A 60 11.91 1.07 -14.88
C GLU A 60 13.07 2.07 -14.85
#